data_AF-A0A2V6FRX2-F1
#
_entry.id   AF-A0A2V6FRX2-F1
#
_cell.length_a   1.000
_cell.length_b   1.000
_cell.length_c   1.000
_cell.angle_alpha   90.00
_cell.angle_beta   90.00
_cell.angle_gamma   90.00
#
_symmetry.space_group_name_H-M   'P 1'
#
loop_
_entity.id
_entity.type
_entity.pdbx_description
1 polymer ?
#
loop_
_entity_poly.entity_id
_entity_poly.type
_entity_poly.pdbx_seq_one_letter_code
_entity_poly.pdbx_strand_id
1 'polypeptide(L)'
;MAEPGLGQAAGVHRPRNLDWKRAAALLYGDWGTSKAYVIGLAFLAAGYASLPIVLAVCVLTGLVGINYAVICRYFPDGGGVYSAARSQGRLLAVVGALLLIADLTVTAALSVWSGLSYFNIPILKEHIVWATVGILLVMGAINWYGPKHSGSFAVALALPTAIVVVALIA
;
A
#
# COMPACT_ATOMS: atom_id res chain seq x y z
N MET A 1 22.26 11.19 45.87
CA MET A 1 20.95 10.61 46.25
C MET A 1 19.86 11.58 45.80
N ALA A 2 18.75 11.04 45.30
CA ALA A 2 17.53 11.67 44.77
C ALA A 2 17.44 11.87 43.22
N GLU A 3 17.06 10.78 42.54
CA GLU A 3 15.97 10.58 41.57
C GLU A 3 15.71 11.66 40.47
N PRO A 4 15.80 11.31 39.16
CA PRO A 4 15.25 12.13 38.10
C PRO A 4 13.72 11.94 38.04
N GLY A 5 12.98 13.04 38.19
CA GLY A 5 11.54 13.08 38.01
C GLY A 5 11.16 12.66 36.59
N LEU A 6 10.63 11.43 36.46
CA LEU A 6 9.85 10.98 35.32
C LEU A 6 8.60 11.87 35.22
N GLY A 7 8.75 12.97 34.47
CA GLY A 7 7.62 13.69 33.91
C GLY A 7 6.82 12.69 33.10
N GLN A 8 5.61 12.39 33.58
CA GLN A 8 4.61 11.63 32.86
C GLN A 8 4.51 12.22 31.45
N ALA A 9 5.03 11.49 30.46
CA ALA A 9 4.81 11.82 29.06
C ALA A 9 3.29 11.85 28.87
N ALA A 10 2.78 13.04 28.58
CA ALA A 10 1.38 13.31 28.28
C ALA A 10 0.83 12.15 27.46
N GLY A 11 -0.21 11.50 27.97
CA GLY A 11 -0.80 10.29 27.39
C GLY A 11 -0.97 10.46 25.89
N VAL A 12 -0.03 9.89 25.13
CA VAL A 12 -0.14 9.77 23.69
C VAL A 12 -1.28 8.80 23.51
N HIS A 13 -2.47 9.35 23.25
CA HIS A 13 -3.65 8.59 22.90
C HIS A 13 -3.25 7.76 21.68
N ARG A 14 -2.92 6.48 21.91
CA ARG A 14 -2.55 5.57 20.82
C ARG A 14 -3.67 5.66 19.79
N PRO A 15 -3.38 6.03 18.53
CA PRO A 15 -4.36 5.91 17.46
C PRO A 15 -4.90 4.49 17.52
N ARG A 16 -6.23 4.34 17.48
CA ARG A 16 -6.93 3.06 17.70
C ARG A 16 -6.18 1.94 16.97
N ASN A 17 -5.77 0.91 17.72
CA ASN A 17 -5.03 -0.21 17.14
C ASN A 17 -5.84 -0.79 15.98
N LEU A 18 -5.22 -0.83 14.80
CA LEU A 18 -5.83 -1.41 13.63
C LEU A 18 -5.66 -2.92 13.75
N ASP A 19 -6.77 -3.66 13.95
CA ASP A 19 -6.71 -5.12 14.02
C ASP A 19 -5.98 -5.69 12.80
N TRP A 20 -5.26 -6.81 12.99
CA TRP A 20 -4.48 -7.45 11.93
C TRP A 20 -5.30 -7.74 10.67
N LYS A 21 -6.60 -8.00 10.81
CA LYS A 21 -7.53 -8.21 9.69
C LYS A 21 -7.69 -6.98 8.82
N ARG A 22 -7.85 -5.81 9.46
CA ARG A 22 -8.01 -4.53 8.76
C ARG A 22 -6.67 -4.08 8.17
N ALA A 23 -5.57 -4.35 8.86
CA ALA A 23 -4.22 -4.11 8.32
C ALA A 23 -3.95 -4.99 7.09
N ALA A 24 -4.29 -6.29 7.16
CA ALA A 24 -4.18 -7.22 6.05
C ALA A 24 -5.06 -6.82 4.86
N ALA A 25 -6.28 -6.33 5.11
CA ALA A 25 -7.16 -5.86 4.05
C ALA A 25 -6.64 -4.57 3.37
N LEU A 26 -6.06 -3.64 4.12
CA LEU A 26 -5.40 -2.46 3.55
C LEU A 26 -4.19 -2.87 2.70
N LEU A 27 -3.36 -3.78 3.22
CA LEU A 27 -2.22 -4.32 2.48
C LEU A 27 -2.65 -5.06 1.21
N TYR A 28 -3.74 -5.84 1.29
CA TYR A 28 -4.29 -6.52 0.12
C TYR A 28 -4.85 -5.55 -0.91
N GLY A 29 -5.43 -4.41 -0.49
CA GLY A 29 -5.91 -3.37 -1.40
C GLY A 29 -4.79 -2.77 -2.25
N ASP A 30 -3.63 -2.52 -1.65
CA ASP A 30 -2.45 -1.97 -2.34
C ASP A 30 -1.72 -3.03 -3.17
N TRP A 31 -1.45 -4.19 -2.57
CA TRP A 31 -0.69 -5.25 -3.22
C TRP A 31 -1.50 -6.05 -4.26
N GLY A 32 -2.81 -6.20 -4.03
CA GLY A 32 -3.71 -7.01 -4.85
C GLY A 32 -3.96 -6.42 -6.25
N THR A 33 -4.02 -5.10 -6.39
CA THR A 33 -4.14 -4.44 -7.70
C THR A 33 -2.91 -4.68 -8.55
N SER A 34 -1.71 -4.59 -7.94
CA SER A 34 -0.44 -4.85 -8.60
C SER A 34 -0.33 -6.25 -9.17
N LYS A 35 -0.78 -7.26 -8.44
CA LYS A 35 -0.81 -8.64 -8.91
C LYS A 35 -1.59 -8.79 -10.23
N ALA A 36 -2.70 -8.08 -10.39
CA ALA A 36 -3.59 -8.24 -11.54
C ALA A 36 -2.92 -7.82 -12.86
N TYR A 37 -2.21 -6.69 -12.89
CA TYR A 37 -1.53 -6.25 -14.10
C TYR A 37 -0.11 -6.81 -14.25
N VAL A 38 0.66 -6.98 -13.16
CA VAL A 38 2.05 -7.48 -13.24
C VAL A 38 2.11 -8.90 -13.80
N ILE A 39 1.23 -9.80 -13.35
CA ILE A 39 1.21 -11.18 -13.87
C ILE A 39 0.81 -11.20 -15.35
N GLY A 40 -0.19 -10.40 -15.74
CA GLY A 40 -0.61 -10.27 -17.13
C GLY A 40 0.52 -9.74 -18.03
N LEU A 41 1.22 -8.69 -17.59
CA LEU A 41 2.36 -8.13 -18.32
C LEU A 41 3.54 -9.10 -18.39
N ALA A 42 3.82 -9.85 -17.32
CA ALA A 42 4.88 -10.86 -17.32
C ALA A 42 4.58 -11.97 -18.33
N PHE A 43 3.33 -12.42 -18.42
CA PHE A 43 2.91 -13.42 -19.41
C PHE A 43 2.95 -12.84 -20.83
N LEU A 44 2.53 -11.58 -21.03
CA LEU A 44 2.61 -10.91 -22.33
C LEU A 44 4.07 -10.79 -22.82
N ALA A 45 5.01 -10.48 -21.94
CA ALA A 45 6.40 -10.26 -22.30
C ALA A 45 7.22 -11.55 -22.46
N ALA A 46 6.97 -12.57 -21.64
CA ALA A 46 7.80 -13.79 -21.56
C ALA A 46 7.05 -15.09 -21.87
N GLY A 47 5.74 -15.03 -22.14
CA GLY A 47 4.90 -16.20 -22.37
C GLY A 47 4.99 -17.21 -21.23
N TYR A 48 5.18 -18.49 -21.57
CA TYR A 48 5.35 -19.58 -20.61
C TYR A 48 6.65 -19.50 -19.79
N ALA A 49 7.63 -18.69 -20.20
CA ALA A 49 8.83 -18.42 -19.41
C ALA A 49 8.61 -17.36 -18.33
N SER A 50 7.37 -16.92 -18.11
CA SER A 50 7.02 -15.96 -17.05
C SER A 50 7.05 -16.56 -15.63
N LEU A 51 6.92 -17.88 -15.49
CA LEU A 51 6.86 -18.55 -14.19
C LEU A 51 8.13 -18.33 -13.33
N PRO A 52 9.36 -18.49 -13.85
CA PRO A 52 10.58 -18.12 -13.12
C PRO A 52 10.62 -16.65 -12.68
N ILE A 53 10.12 -15.73 -13.52
CA ILE A 53 10.10 -14.29 -13.22
C ILE A 53 9.14 -14.01 -12.07
N VAL A 54 7.92 -14.57 -12.12
CA VAL A 54 6.92 -14.41 -11.06
C VAL A 54 7.42 -15.01 -9.75
N LEU A 55 8.05 -16.19 -9.78
CA LEU A 55 8.66 -16.79 -8.60
C LEU A 55 9.76 -15.92 -8.00
N ALA A 56 10.66 -15.35 -8.82
CA ALA A 56 11.70 -14.45 -8.35
C ALA A 56 11.12 -13.21 -7.66
N VAL A 57 10.06 -12.61 -8.23
CA VAL A 57 9.35 -11.47 -7.63
C VAL A 57 8.69 -11.87 -6.30
N CYS A 58 8.06 -13.04 -6.22
CA CYS A 58 7.47 -13.55 -4.97
C CYS A 58 8.53 -13.73 -3.87
N VAL A 59 9.69 -14.32 -4.21
CA VAL A 59 10.80 -14.52 -3.26
C VAL A 59 11.34 -13.17 -2.77
N LEU A 60 11.59 -12.22 -3.68
CA LEU A 60 12.07 -10.89 -3.34
C LEU A 60 11.07 -10.16 -2.44
N THR A 61 9.77 -10.23 -2.77
CA THR A 61 8.70 -9.60 -1.97
C THR A 61 8.62 -10.21 -0.57
N GLY A 62 8.73 -11.53 -0.45
CA GLY A 62 8.77 -12.22 0.85
C GLY A 62 9.96 -11.79 1.70
N LEU A 63 11.13 -11.67 1.10
CA LEU A 63 12.35 -11.19 1.77
C LEU A 63 12.19 -9.74 2.26
N VAL A 64 11.62 -8.86 1.44
CA VAL A 64 11.29 -7.49 1.84
C VAL A 64 10.31 -7.49 3.02
N GLY A 65 9.26 -8.31 2.97
CA GLY A 65 8.28 -8.45 4.05
C GLY A 65 8.91 -8.88 5.39
N ILE A 66 9.84 -9.85 5.35
CA ILE A 66 10.58 -10.29 6.55
C ILE A 66 11.44 -9.15 7.11
N ASN A 67 12.16 -8.42 6.25
CA ASN A 67 12.96 -7.27 6.67
C ASN A 67 12.09 -6.17 7.31
N TYR A 68 10.92 -5.88 6.74
CA TYR A 68 9.96 -4.95 7.34
C TYR A 68 9.45 -5.44 8.70
N ALA A 69 9.18 -6.74 8.85
CA ALA A 69 8.77 -7.30 10.13
C ALA A 69 9.85 -7.11 11.22
N VAL A 70 11.13 -7.21 10.85
CA VAL A 70 12.25 -6.92 11.75
C VAL A 70 12.30 -5.44 12.10
N ILE A 71 12.22 -4.54 11.11
CA ILE A 71 12.23 -3.08 11.32
C ILE A 71 11.10 -2.64 12.26
N CYS A 72 9.87 -3.13 12.04
CA CYS A 72 8.71 -2.80 12.87
C CYS A 72 8.86 -3.24 14.34
N ARG A 73 9.70 -4.24 14.65
CA ARG A 73 10.02 -4.62 16.04
C ARG A 73 10.94 -3.62 16.71
N TYR A 74 11.88 -3.03 15.97
CA TYR A 74 12.79 -2.00 16.47
C TYR A 74 12.13 -0.62 16.58
N PHE A 75 11.11 -0.34 15.75
CA PHE A 75 10.40 0.94 15.72
C PHE A 75 8.89 0.75 16.00
N PRO A 76 8.50 0.43 17.24
CA PRO A 76 7.12 0.11 17.62
C PRO A 76 6.17 1.32 17.56
N ASP A 77 6.71 2.53 17.60
CA ASP A 77 5.94 3.78 17.49
C ASP A 77 5.53 4.09 16.03
N GLY A 78 6.04 3.33 15.06
CA GLY A 78 5.75 3.50 13.63
C GLY A 78 6.49 4.69 13.00
N GLY A 79 5.85 5.34 12.02
CA GLY A 79 6.38 6.51 11.31
C GLY A 79 7.08 6.23 9.97
N GLY A 80 7.13 4.97 9.54
CA GLY A 80 7.57 4.57 8.20
C GLY A 80 9.07 4.76 7.94
N VAL A 81 9.44 4.85 6.66
CA VAL A 81 10.84 4.89 6.22
C VAL A 81 11.60 6.10 6.80
N TYR A 82 10.92 7.24 6.97
CA TYR A 82 11.54 8.43 7.52
C TYR A 82 12.00 8.26 8.97
N SER A 83 11.12 7.76 9.85
CA SER A 83 11.46 7.57 11.26
C SER A 83 12.53 6.49 11.43
N ALA A 84 12.42 5.40 10.67
CA ALA A 84 13.37 4.29 10.73
C ALA A 84 14.77 4.67 10.22
N ALA A 85 14.86 5.45 9.13
CA ALA A 85 16.15 5.84 8.54
C ALA A 85 16.79 7.09 9.17
N ARG A 86 16.04 7.86 9.97
CA ARG A 86 16.55 9.08 10.62
C ARG A 86 17.71 8.80 11.57
N SER A 87 17.71 7.64 12.24
CA SER A 87 18.82 7.22 13.11
C SER A 87 20.12 6.95 12.33
N GLN A 88 20.02 6.53 11.07
CA GLN A 88 21.17 6.26 10.19
C GLN A 88 21.70 7.54 9.53
N GLY A 89 20.83 8.51 9.26
CA GLY A 89 21.22 9.80 8.73
C GLY A 89 20.04 10.62 8.21
N ARG A 90 20.11 11.94 8.37
CA ARG A 90 19.04 12.85 7.93
C ARG A 90 18.83 12.80 6.41
N LEU A 91 19.91 12.68 5.63
CA LEU A 91 19.82 12.59 4.18
C LEU A 91 19.10 11.31 3.75
N LEU A 92 19.49 10.16 4.30
CA LEU A 92 18.85 8.87 4.00
C LEU A 92 17.36 8.88 4.35
N ALA A 93 16.99 9.48 5.49
CA ALA A 93 15.59 9.62 5.86
C ALA A 93 14.79 10.47 4.87
N VAL A 94 15.34 11.60 4.43
CA VAL A 94 14.67 12.49 3.46
C VAL A 94 14.56 11.83 2.09
N VAL A 95 15.64 11.21 1.60
CA VAL A 95 15.61 10.48 0.32
C VAL A 95 14.60 9.35 0.37
N GLY A 96 14.62 8.54 1.44
CA GLY A 96 13.65 7.45 1.61
C GLY A 96 12.20 7.95 1.68
N ALA A 97 11.94 9.07 2.36
CA ALA A 97 10.62 9.67 2.42
C ALA A 97 10.15 10.21 1.05
N LEU A 98 11.02 10.88 0.30
CA LEU A 98 10.70 11.42 -1.02
C LEU A 98 10.45 10.30 -2.04
N LEU A 99 11.27 9.24 -2.00
CA LEU A 99 11.06 8.05 -2.82
C LEU A 99 9.71 7.39 -2.50
N LEU A 100 9.34 7.30 -1.22
CA LEU A 100 8.06 6.73 -0.80
C LEU A 100 6.87 7.61 -1.22
N ILE A 101 7.00 8.94 -1.20
CA ILE A 101 5.98 9.86 -1.73
C ILE A 101 5.81 9.68 -3.24
N ALA A 102 6.92 9.59 -3.98
CA ALA A 102 6.90 9.37 -5.42
C ALA A 102 6.23 8.03 -5.75
N ASP A 103 6.64 6.96 -5.05
CA ASP A 103 6.08 5.62 -5.20
C ASP A 103 4.56 5.59 -4.96
N LEU A 104 4.09 6.10 -3.82
CA LEU A 104 2.66 6.12 -3.52
C LEU A 104 1.85 6.97 -4.51
N THR A 105 2.43 8.05 -5.04
CA THR A 105 1.77 8.90 -6.05
C THR A 105 1.62 8.15 -7.38
N VAL A 106 2.68 7.47 -7.83
CA VAL A 106 2.66 6.67 -9.06
C VAL A 106 1.72 5.48 -8.90
N THR A 107 1.75 4.80 -7.76
CA THR A 107 0.87 3.67 -7.46
C THR A 107 -0.61 4.09 -7.45
N ALA A 108 -0.94 5.23 -6.84
CA ALA A 108 -2.30 5.77 -6.88
C ALA A 108 -2.75 6.09 -8.31
N ALA A 109 -1.89 6.75 -9.10
CA ALA A 109 -2.19 7.10 -10.48
C ALA A 109 -2.38 5.86 -11.37
N LEU A 110 -1.46 4.88 -11.29
CA LEU A 110 -1.54 3.63 -12.05
C LEU A 110 -2.74 2.78 -11.64
N SER A 111 -3.08 2.74 -10.36
CA SER A 111 -4.23 1.98 -9.87
C SER A 111 -5.55 2.54 -10.40
N VAL A 112 -5.73 3.86 -10.36
CA VAL A 112 -6.94 4.50 -10.92
C VAL A 112 -7.00 4.35 -12.43
N TRP A 113 -5.87 4.55 -13.13
CA TRP A 113 -5.78 4.36 -14.57
C TRP A 113 -6.13 2.94 -15.00
N SER A 114 -5.53 1.94 -14.34
CA SER A 114 -5.78 0.52 -14.60
C SER A 114 -7.23 0.15 -14.30
N GLY A 115 -7.75 0.62 -13.16
CA GLY A 115 -9.16 0.45 -12.79
C GLY A 115 -10.11 0.99 -13.86
N LEU A 116 -9.89 2.21 -14.34
CA LEU A 116 -10.68 2.81 -15.41
C LEU A 116 -10.55 2.07 -16.74
N SER A 117 -9.36 1.56 -17.05
CA SER A 117 -9.12 0.78 -18.28
C SER A 117 -9.90 -0.53 -18.30
N TYR A 118 -10.13 -1.14 -17.13
CA TYR A 118 -10.98 -2.33 -17.01
C TYR A 118 -12.46 -2.03 -17.19
N PHE A 119 -12.92 -0.83 -16.82
CA PHE A 119 -14.29 -0.40 -17.13
C PHE A 119 -14.40 -0.08 -18.62
N ASN A 120 -15.18 -0.88 -19.36
CA ASN A 120 -15.31 -0.74 -20.81
C ASN A 120 -16.28 0.39 -21.24
N ILE A 121 -16.15 1.57 -20.64
CA ILE A 121 -17.02 2.74 -20.88
C ILE A 121 -16.33 3.69 -21.86
N PRO A 122 -16.90 3.96 -23.05
CA PRO A 122 -16.24 4.72 -24.12
C PRO A 122 -15.79 6.13 -23.71
N ILE A 123 -16.66 6.86 -23.00
CA ILE A 123 -16.41 8.25 -22.55
C ILE A 123 -15.21 8.32 -21.61
N LEU A 124 -15.08 7.33 -20.71
CA LEU A 124 -13.98 7.21 -19.76
C LEU A 124 -12.66 6.84 -20.46
N LYS A 125 -12.70 6.05 -21.53
CA LYS A 125 -11.51 5.69 -22.32
C LYS A 125 -11.00 6.84 -23.17
N GLU A 126 -11.90 7.60 -23.80
CA GLU A 126 -11.53 8.76 -24.63
C GLU A 126 -10.87 9.87 -23.79
N HIS A 127 -11.32 10.06 -22.54
CA HIS A 127 -10.82 11.09 -21.63
C HIS A 127 -10.13 10.50 -20.38
N ILE A 128 -9.41 9.38 -20.55
CA ILE A 128 -8.89 8.58 -19.44
C ILE A 128 -7.94 9.35 -18.50
N VAL A 129 -7.15 10.28 -19.02
CA VAL A 129 -6.26 11.14 -18.21
C VAL A 129 -7.08 12.03 -17.28
N TRP A 130 -8.06 12.75 -17.83
CA TRP A 130 -8.92 13.66 -17.06
C TRP A 130 -9.82 12.91 -16.08
N ALA A 131 -10.33 11.75 -16.48
CA ALA A 131 -11.09 10.86 -15.61
C ALA A 131 -10.25 10.36 -14.43
N THR A 132 -8.99 9.97 -14.69
CA THR A 132 -8.05 9.53 -13.64
C THR A 132 -7.79 10.64 -12.64
N VAL A 133 -7.49 11.86 -13.12
CA VAL A 133 -7.28 13.03 -12.26
C VAL A 133 -8.55 13.35 -11.46
N GLY A 134 -9.72 13.34 -12.09
CA GLY A 134 -11.00 13.58 -11.43
C GLY A 134 -11.26 12.60 -10.28
N ILE A 135 -11.02 11.31 -10.50
CA ILE A 135 -11.20 10.29 -9.46
C ILE A 135 -10.17 10.44 -8.33
N LEU A 136 -8.92 10.77 -8.64
CA LEU A 136 -7.91 11.06 -7.62
C LEU A 136 -8.31 12.27 -6.75
N LEU A 137 -8.85 13.33 -7.35
CA LEU A 137 -9.35 14.48 -6.61
C LEU A 137 -10.55 14.12 -5.73
N VAL A 138 -11.48 13.30 -6.22
CA VAL A 138 -12.61 12.79 -5.42
C VAL A 138 -12.11 11.93 -4.26
N MET A 139 -11.18 11.01 -4.49
CA MET A 139 -10.57 10.20 -3.43
C MET A 139 -9.83 11.08 -2.41
N GLY A 140 -9.11 12.11 -2.88
CA GLY A 140 -8.47 13.09 -2.02
C GLY A 140 -9.46 13.87 -1.16
N ALA A 141 -10.59 14.30 -1.75
CA ALA A 141 -11.68 14.96 -1.04
C ALA A 141 -12.34 14.04 -0.01
N ILE A 142 -12.56 12.76 -0.33
CA ILE A 142 -13.08 11.77 0.62
C ILE A 142 -12.09 11.58 1.78
N ASN A 143 -10.79 11.50 1.48
CA ASN A 143 -9.75 11.34 2.49
C ASN A 143 -9.64 12.57 3.42
N TRP A 144 -9.96 13.77 2.93
CA TRP A 144 -10.02 15.00 3.72
C TRP A 144 -11.04 14.94 4.86
N TYR A 145 -12.19 14.29 4.66
CA TYR A 145 -13.22 14.12 5.70
C TYR A 145 -12.82 13.14 6.82
N GLY A 146 -11.68 12.47 6.66
CA GLY A 146 -11.04 11.67 7.69
C GLY A 146 -11.23 10.16 7.51
N PRO A 147 -10.17 9.35 7.66
CA PRO A 147 -10.18 7.91 7.36
C PRO A 147 -10.84 7.03 8.43
N LYS A 148 -11.87 7.53 9.13
CA LYS A 148 -12.46 6.87 10.31
C LYS A 148 -12.95 5.44 10.04
N HIS A 149 -13.34 5.13 8.79
CA HIS A 149 -13.87 3.83 8.39
C HIS A 149 -13.06 3.10 7.31
N SER A 150 -11.90 3.64 6.90
CA SER A 150 -11.15 3.10 5.76
C SER A 150 -10.73 1.64 5.95
N GLY A 151 -10.37 1.25 7.18
CA GLY A 151 -10.02 -0.15 7.48
C GLY A 151 -11.19 -1.13 7.39
N SER A 152 -12.42 -0.72 7.73
CA SER A 152 -13.60 -1.59 7.58
C SER A 152 -14.05 -1.68 6.12
N PHE A 153 -13.95 -0.56 5.39
CA PHE A 153 -14.23 -0.51 3.97
C PHE A 153 -13.24 -1.37 3.17
N ALA A 154 -11.96 -1.34 3.52
CA ALA A 154 -10.94 -2.19 2.91
C ALA A 154 -11.27 -3.68 3.07
N VAL A 155 -11.74 -4.12 4.24
CA VAL A 155 -12.16 -5.52 4.45
C VAL A 155 -13.34 -5.88 3.56
N ALA A 156 -14.34 -4.99 3.46
CA ALA A 156 -15.52 -5.21 2.63
C ALA A 156 -15.17 -5.34 1.13
N LEU A 157 -14.15 -4.62 0.65
CA LEU A 157 -13.67 -4.74 -0.73
C LEU A 157 -12.73 -5.93 -0.95
N ALA A 158 -11.83 -6.21 0.01
CA ALA A 158 -10.82 -7.26 -0.12
C ALA A 158 -11.42 -8.68 -0.08
N LEU A 159 -12.46 -8.89 0.71
CA LEU A 159 -13.10 -10.21 0.88
C LEU A 159 -13.66 -10.77 -0.45
N PRO A 160 -14.55 -10.08 -1.20
CA PRO A 160 -15.07 -10.59 -2.45
C PRO A 160 -13.97 -10.79 -3.49
N THR A 161 -13.00 -9.89 -3.58
CA THR A 161 -11.87 -10.05 -4.50
C THR A 161 -11.02 -11.27 -4.19
N ALA A 162 -10.78 -11.57 -2.91
CA ALA A 162 -10.05 -12.77 -2.52
C ALA A 162 -10.82 -14.05 -2.88
N ILE A 163 -12.15 -14.05 -2.68
CA ILE A 163 -13.02 -15.17 -3.07
C ILE A 163 -12.95 -15.42 -4.58
N VAL A 164 -13.08 -14.36 -5.38
CA VAL A 164 -12.98 -14.46 -6.85
C VAL A 164 -11.62 -15.02 -7.26
N VAL A 165 -10.52 -14.56 -6.65
CA VAL A 165 -9.17 -15.08 -6.94
C VAL A 165 -9.06 -16.56 -6.61
N VAL A 166 -9.59 -17.01 -5.47
CA VAL A 166 -9.58 -18.44 -5.11
C VAL A 166 -10.41 -19.25 -6.10
N ALA A 167 -11.59 -18.75 -6.49
CA ALA A 167 -12.45 -19.40 -7.47
C ALA A 167 -11.83 -19.48 -8.87
N LEU A 168 -10.97 -18.52 -9.25
CA LEU A 168 -10.24 -18.56 -10.52
C LEU A 168 -9.07 -19.55 -10.53
N ILE A 169 -8.55 -19.92 -9.35
CA ILE A 169 -7.43 -20.87 -9.20
C ILE A 169 -7.93 -22.31 -9.08
N ALA A 170 -9.10 -22.51 -8.47
CA ALA A 170 -9.75 -23.81 -8.27
C ALA A 170 -10.28 -24.40 -9.59
#